data_AF-A0A355B6I2-F1
#
_entry.id   AF-A0A355B6I2-F1
#
_cell.length_a   1.000
_cell.length_b   1.000
_cell.length_c   1.000
_cell.angle_alpha   90.00
_cell.angle_beta   90.00
_cell.angle_gamma   90.00
#
_symmetry.space_group_name_H-M   'P 1'
#
loop_
_entity.id
_entity.type
_entity.pdbx_description
1 polymer ?
#
loop_
_entity_poly.entity_id
_entity_poly.type
_entity_poly.pdbx_seq_one_letter_code
_entity_poly.pdbx_strand_id
1 'polypeptide(L)' 'EFKAGKRESLMPCHHILGRQREYIQIEQIRGIGKIPRPHGFKLVCFPINIKDASGGWVRPVAIVED' A
#
# COMPACT_ATOMS: atom_id res chain seq x y z
N GLU A 1 -5.48 20.29 13.56
CA GLU A 1 -6.30 20.47 12.33
C GLU A 1 -7.06 19.20 11.96
N PHE A 2 -6.40 18.06 11.77
CA PHE A 2 -7.05 16.75 11.57
C PHE A 2 -8.09 16.39 12.64
N LYS A 3 -7.73 16.48 13.93
CA LYS A 3 -8.65 16.23 15.06
C LYS A 3 -9.85 17.20 15.12
N ALA A 4 -9.80 18.33 14.41
CA ALA A 4 -10.89 19.29 14.32
C ALA A 4 -11.84 19.00 13.14
N GLY A 5 -11.61 17.92 12.38
CA GLY A 5 -12.50 17.48 11.29
C GLY A 5 -12.38 18.27 9.99
N LYS A 6 -11.36 19.12 9.83
CA LYS A 6 -11.13 19.86 8.58
C LYS A 6 -10.82 18.89 7.43
N ARG A 7 -11.64 18.90 6.38
CA ARG A 7 -11.59 17.91 5.30
C ARG A 7 -10.30 17.98 4.48
N GLU A 8 -9.73 19.18 4.36
CA GLU A 8 -8.49 19.47 3.64
C GLU A 8 -7.27 18.84 4.31
N SER A 9 -7.38 18.53 5.60
CA SER A 9 -6.32 17.88 6.37
C SER A 9 -6.34 16.35 6.27
N LEU A 10 -7.33 15.77 5.57
CA LEU A 10 -7.39 14.34 5.30
C LEU A 10 -6.47 13.99 4.13
N MET A 11 -5.54 13.04 4.35
CA MET A 11 -4.78 12.46 3.25
C MET A 11 -5.70 11.65 2.32
N PRO A 12 -5.80 11.99 1.02
CA PRO A 12 -6.74 11.35 0.11
C PRO A 12 -6.55 9.83 -0.02
N CYS A 13 -5.31 9.37 -0.17
CA CYS A 13 -5.01 7.94 -0.30
C CYS A 13 -5.30 7.16 0.99
N HIS A 14 -4.88 7.71 2.14
CA HIS A 14 -4.96 6.99 3.41
C HIS A 14 -6.38 6.99 4.01
N HIS A 15 -7.13 8.10 3.88
CA HIS A 15 -8.40 8.29 4.60
C HIS A 15 -9.65 8.19 3.72
N ILE A 16 -9.51 8.36 2.40
CA ILE A 16 -10.68 8.49 1.50
C ILE A 16 -10.79 7.28 0.58
N LEU A 17 -9.68 6.85 -0.04
CA LEU A 17 -9.70 5.80 -1.04
C LEU A 17 -10.23 4.45 -0.51
N GLY A 18 -9.80 4.03 0.69
CA GLY A 18 -10.31 2.81 1.33
C GLY A 18 -11.78 2.87 1.76
N ARG A 19 -12.41 4.05 1.77
CA ARG A 19 -13.85 4.19 2.01
C ARG A 19 -14.68 4.07 0.73
N GLN A 20 -14.05 4.27 -0.42
CA GLN A 20 -14.71 4.26 -1.73
C GLN A 20 -14.58 2.92 -2.44
N ARG A 21 -13.48 2.20 -2.20
CA ARG A 21 -13.19 0.90 -2.81
C ARG A 21 -12.22 0.09 -1.96
N GLU A 22 -12.11 -1.19 -2.24
CA GLU A 22 -11.05 -2.04 -1.72
C GLU A 22 -9.68 -1.40 -2.02
N TYR A 23 -8.88 -1.23 -0.97
CA TYR A 23 -7.64 -0.50 -1.02
C TYR A 23 -6.63 -1.11 -0.07
N ILE A 24 -5.40 -1.25 -0.56
CA ILE A 24 -4.25 -1.67 0.22
C ILE A 24 -3.15 -0.63 -0.03
N GLN A 25 -2.49 -0.22 1.05
CA GLN A 25 -1.33 0.65 1.02
C GLN A 25 -0.13 -0.12 1.57
N ILE A 26 1.01 0.01 0.90
CA ILE A 26 2.27 -0.53 1.37
C ILE A 26 3.24 0.64 1.50
N GLU A 27 3.77 0.82 2.70
CA GLU A 27 4.68 1.91 3.02
C GLU A 27 6.13 1.40 3.11
N GLN A 28 7.09 2.32 3.02
CA GLN A 28 8.51 2.01 3.19
C GLN A 28 9.06 0.97 2.20
N ILE A 29 8.45 0.82 1.01
CA ILE A 29 8.97 -0.07 -0.04
C ILE A 29 10.35 0.40 -0.50
N ARG A 30 11.26 -0.55 -0.69
CA ARG A 30 12.57 -0.34 -1.31
C ARG A 30 12.76 -1.21 -2.55
N GLY A 31 13.64 -0.80 -3.45
CA GLY A 31 14.05 -1.61 -4.60
C GLY A 31 13.18 -1.44 -5.84
N ILE A 32 12.22 -0.52 -5.85
CA ILE A 32 11.33 -0.24 -7.01
C ILE A 32 12.14 0.07 -8.27
N GLY A 33 13.24 0.82 -8.16
CA GLY A 33 14.11 1.15 -9.30
C GLY A 33 14.87 -0.05 -9.91
N LYS A 34 14.78 -1.25 -9.34
CA LYS A 34 15.35 -2.48 -9.93
C LYS A 34 14.36 -3.19 -10.86
N ILE A 35 13.11 -2.76 -10.91
CA ILE A 35 12.10 -3.35 -11.78
C ILE A 35 12.34 -2.82 -13.20
N PRO A 36 12.55 -3.69 -14.21
CA PRO A 36 12.98 -3.28 -15.55
C PRO A 36 11.88 -2.60 -16.37
N ARG A 37 10.62 -2.64 -15.91
CA ARG A 37 9.45 -2.10 -16.61
C ARG A 37 8.57 -1.27 -15.67
N PRO A 38 7.93 -0.20 -16.16
CA PRO A 38 7.12 0.70 -15.34
C PRO A 38 5.77 0.10 -14.88
N HIS A 39 5.24 -0.87 -15.63
CA HIS A 39 3.94 -1.51 -15.36
C HIS A 39 3.87 -2.91 -15.99
N GLY A 40 2.82 -3.67 -15.63
CA GLY A 40 2.56 -5.00 -16.19
C GLY A 40 3.37 -6.15 -15.57
N PHE A 41 4.16 -5.89 -14.54
CA PHE A 41 4.77 -6.93 -13.71
C PHE A 41 3.78 -7.40 -12.63
N LYS A 42 3.99 -8.60 -12.10
CA LYS A 42 3.21 -9.11 -10.96
C LYS A 42 3.90 -8.72 -9.66
N LEU A 43 3.12 -8.21 -8.70
CA LEU A 43 3.57 -7.95 -7.34
C LEU A 43 2.89 -8.94 -6.41
N VAL A 44 3.69 -9.64 -5.60
CA VAL A 44 3.20 -10.59 -4.61
C VAL A 44 3.47 -10.06 -3.21
N CYS A 45 2.41 -10.03 -2.40
CA CYS A 45 2.43 -9.49 -1.04
C CYS A 45 1.71 -10.47 -0.12
N PHE A 46 2.47 -11.26 0.64
CA PHE A 46 1.92 -12.13 1.69
C PHE A 46 2.10 -11.44 3.06
N PRO A 47 1.08 -10.72 3.57
CA PRO A 47 1.18 -10.08 4.87
C PRO A 47 1.24 -11.14 5.97
N ILE A 48 1.96 -10.85 7.05
CA ILE A 48 1.86 -11.67 8.25
C ILE A 48 0.48 -11.47 8.88
N ASN A 49 -0.20 -12.59 9.14
CA ASN A 49 -1.51 -12.59 9.76
C ASN A 49 -1.37 -12.27 11.26
N ILE A 50 -1.85 -11.10 11.65
CA ILE A 50 -1.86 -10.62 13.03
C ILE A 50 -3.31 -10.54 13.47
N LYS A 51 -3.65 -11.21 14.57
CA LYS A 51 -5.01 -11.24 15.11
C LYS A 51 -5.52 -9.82 15.35
N ASP A 52 -6.72 -9.53 14.83
CA ASP A 52 -7.45 -8.25 14.96
C ASP A 52 -6.69 -7.02 14.43
N ALA A 53 -5.66 -7.21 13.59
CA ALA A 53 -4.92 -6.10 12.99
C ALA A 53 -5.54 -5.63 11.66
N SER A 54 -5.48 -4.33 11.41
CA SER A 54 -5.88 -3.73 10.12
C SER A 54 -4.81 -3.86 9.03
N GLY A 55 -3.61 -4.30 9.38
CA GLY A 55 -2.48 -4.48 8.48
C GLY A 55 -1.34 -5.24 9.15
N GLY A 56 -0.42 -5.76 8.34
CA GLY A 56 0.73 -6.51 8.80
C GLY A 56 1.96 -6.20 7.96
N TRP A 57 3.15 -6.47 8.50
CA TRP A 57 4.36 -6.38 7.71
C TRP A 57 4.35 -7.41 6.59
N VAL A 58 5.00 -7.05 5.48
CA VAL A 58 5.08 -7.89 4.29
C VAL A 58 6.48 -7.84 3.73
N ARG A 59 6.92 -8.95 3.13
CA ARG A 59 8.08 -8.98 2.26
C ARG A 59 7.58 -8.96 0.81
N PRO A 60 7.39 -7.78 0.19
CA PRO A 60 6.85 -7.70 -1.17
C PRO A 60 7.89 -8.21 -2.17
N VAL A 61 7.42 -8.96 -3.18
CA VAL A 61 8.26 -9.50 -4.26
C VAL A 61 7.66 -9.10 -5.60
N ALA A 62 8.44 -8.40 -6.42
CA ALA A 62 8.10 -8.19 -7.82
C ALA A 62 8.59 -9.41 -8.63
N ILE A 63 7.69 -10.04 -9.38
CA ILE A 63 8.04 -11.10 -10.33
C ILE A 63 8.47 -10.39 -11.62
N VAL A 64 9.75 -10.51 -11.94
CA VAL A 64 10.35 -10.00 -13.17
C VAL A 64 10.63 -11.18 -14.09
N GLU A 65 10.10 -11.11 -15.30
CA GLU A 65 10.45 -12.01 -16.41
C GLU A 65 11.58 -11.33 -17.20
N ASP A 66 12.47 -12.13 -17.77
CA ASP A 66 13.57 -11.67 -18.63
C ASP A 66 13.07 -10.84 -19.83
#